data_AF-E0CY74-F1
#
_entry.id   AF-E0CY74-F1
#
_cell.length_a   1.000
_cell.length_b   1.000
_cell.length_c   1.000
_cell.angle_alpha   90.00
_cell.angle_beta   90.00
_cell.angle_gamma   90.00
#
_symmetry.space_group_name_H-M   'P 1'
#
loop_
_entity.id
_entity.type
_entity.pdbx_description
1 polymer ?
#
loop_
_entity_poly.entity_id
_entity_poly.type
_entity_poly.pdbx_seq_one_letter_code
_entity_poly.pdbx_strand_id
1 'polypeptide(L)'
;MAGGNNELSSRTIPEDQNEEESDDYQLMFKHFKENKVEIASAITKPFPFLMSLRDRDFISEQKFQEYQETCKNLVPLERVVYDILSNVQKKFSRDLLKVIFSKTHLKAYPEIRNQVHQL
;
A
#
# COMPACT_ATOMS: atom_id res chain seq x y z
N MET A 1 28.43 -44.12 36.90
CA MET A 1 28.60 -43.47 35.58
C MET A 1 27.31 -42.76 35.26
N ALA A 2 27.38 -41.45 35.02
CA ALA A 2 26.23 -40.57 34.92
C ALA A 2 25.50 -40.75 33.58
N GLY A 3 24.18 -40.89 33.64
CA GLY A 3 23.27 -40.73 32.51
C GLY A 3 22.95 -39.26 32.31
N GLY A 4 22.83 -38.84 31.05
CA GLY A 4 22.50 -37.47 30.68
C GLY A 4 22.38 -37.34 29.17
N ASN A 5 21.28 -37.85 28.61
CA ASN A 5 20.80 -37.51 27.29
C ASN A 5 20.21 -36.10 27.34
N ASN A 6 20.72 -35.19 26.50
CA ASN A 6 20.09 -33.89 26.30
C ASN A 6 20.06 -33.60 24.80
N GLU A 7 18.99 -34.06 24.14
CA GLU A 7 18.47 -33.40 22.95
C GLU A 7 17.98 -32.01 23.40
N LEU A 8 18.55 -30.95 22.84
CA LEU A 8 18.04 -29.61 23.06
C LEU A 8 17.92 -28.88 21.72
N SER A 9 16.76 -29.13 21.12
CA SER A 9 15.83 -28.15 20.57
C SER A 9 16.44 -26.97 19.82
N SER A 10 16.22 -27.02 18.51
CA SER A 10 16.01 -25.91 17.58
C SER A 10 15.64 -24.58 18.26
N ARG A 11 16.52 -23.60 18.09
CA ARG A 11 16.13 -22.18 18.06
C ARG A 11 16.97 -21.48 17.00
N THR A 12 16.54 -21.61 15.76
CA THR A 12 16.84 -20.60 14.75
C THR A 12 16.25 -19.31 15.28
N ILE A 13 17.11 -18.41 15.73
CA ILE A 13 16.77 -17.02 16.00
C ILE A 13 16.33 -16.47 14.63
N PRO A 14 15.11 -15.94 14.47
CA PRO A 14 14.79 -15.28 13.23
C PRO A 14 15.71 -14.07 13.15
N GLU A 15 16.55 -14.11 12.12
CA GLU A 15 17.35 -12.99 11.68
C GLU A 15 16.44 -11.77 11.59
N ASP A 16 16.94 -10.65 12.10
CA ASP A 16 16.44 -9.30 11.83
C ASP A 16 16.59 -9.05 10.33
N GLN A 17 15.72 -9.69 9.54
CA GLN A 17 15.69 -9.56 8.09
C GLN A 17 15.05 -8.22 7.82
N ASN A 18 15.91 -7.23 7.63
CA ASN A 18 15.63 -5.91 7.07
C ASN A 18 14.42 -5.99 6.13
N GLU A 19 13.21 -5.64 6.61
CA GLU A 19 11.94 -5.97 5.92
C GLU A 19 11.85 -5.33 4.52
N GLU A 20 12.62 -4.25 4.30
CA GLU A 20 12.74 -3.53 3.03
C GLU A 20 13.66 -4.22 2.01
N GLU A 21 14.44 -5.22 2.44
CA GLU A 21 15.41 -5.96 1.62
C GLU A 21 14.90 -7.37 1.25
N SER A 22 13.75 -7.78 1.81
CA SER A 22 13.08 -9.03 1.44
C SER A 22 12.63 -9.02 -0.02
N ASP A 23 12.85 -10.13 -0.73
CA ASP A 23 12.40 -10.34 -2.12
C ASP A 23 10.90 -10.02 -2.30
N ASP A 24 10.08 -10.36 -1.30
CA ASP A 24 8.64 -10.09 -1.28
C ASP A 24 8.34 -8.58 -1.29
N TYR A 25 9.10 -7.80 -0.51
CA TYR A 25 8.91 -6.34 -0.46
C TYR A 25 9.27 -5.70 -1.80
N GLN A 26 10.37 -6.14 -2.41
CA GLN A 26 10.82 -5.65 -3.71
C GLN A 26 9.82 -5.98 -4.82
N LEU A 27 9.28 -7.20 -4.79
CA LEU A 27 8.24 -7.64 -5.72
C LEU A 27 6.97 -6.79 -5.57
N MET A 28 6.49 -6.61 -4.34
CA MET A 28 5.33 -5.77 -4.01
C MET A 28 5.51 -4.30 -4.46
N PHE A 29 6.68 -3.71 -4.18
CA PHE A 29 7.00 -2.36 -4.60
C PHE A 29 7.03 -2.22 -6.13
N LYS A 30 7.62 -3.19 -6.82
CA LYS A 30 7.67 -3.23 -8.28
C LYS A 30 6.26 -3.32 -8.87
N HIS A 31 5.44 -4.26 -8.39
CA HIS A 31 4.05 -4.39 -8.84
C HIS A 31 3.25 -3.12 -8.59
N PHE A 32 3.38 -2.51 -7.41
CA PHE A 32 2.72 -1.23 -7.12
C PHE A 32 3.17 -0.13 -8.10
N LYS A 33 4.47 -0.04 -8.37
CA LYS A 33 5.04 0.97 -9.28
C LYS A 33 4.52 0.80 -10.71
N GLU A 34 4.47 -0.43 -11.21
CA GLU A 34 4.07 -0.78 -12.58
C GLU A 34 2.57 -0.62 -12.80
N ASN A 35 1.73 -0.90 -11.79
CA ASN A 35 0.27 -0.87 -11.92
C ASN A 35 -0.40 0.43 -11.43
N LYS A 36 0.36 1.52 -11.25
CA LYS A 36 -0.21 2.79 -10.73
C LYS A 36 -1.32 3.34 -11.62
N VAL A 37 -1.21 3.17 -12.94
CA VAL A 37 -2.21 3.70 -13.89
C VAL A 37 -3.53 2.94 -13.74
N GLU A 38 -3.47 1.63 -13.60
CA GLU A 38 -4.59 0.73 -13.42
C GLU A 38 -5.25 0.93 -12.05
N ILE A 39 -4.45 1.13 -11.00
CA ILE A 39 -4.97 1.51 -9.68
C ILE A 39 -5.66 2.87 -9.78
N ALA A 40 -5.04 3.85 -10.45
CA ALA A 40 -5.60 5.20 -10.55
C ALA A 40 -6.91 5.24 -11.33
N SER A 41 -7.00 4.50 -12.45
CA SER A 41 -8.21 4.43 -13.27
C SER A 41 -9.36 3.71 -12.56
N ALA A 42 -9.07 2.81 -11.62
CA ALA A 42 -10.09 2.14 -10.81
C ALA A 42 -10.74 3.06 -9.75
N ILE A 43 -10.08 4.14 -9.33
CA ILE A 43 -10.61 5.08 -8.34
C ILE A 43 -11.53 6.09 -9.01
N THR A 44 -12.84 5.81 -8.97
CA THR A 44 -13.87 6.61 -9.66
C THR A 44 -14.42 7.78 -8.84
N LYS A 45 -14.02 7.91 -7.57
CA LYS A 45 -14.45 9.01 -6.68
C LYS A 45 -13.41 9.29 -5.58
N PRO A 46 -13.31 10.54 -5.08
CA PRO A 46 -12.32 10.87 -4.05
C PRO A 46 -12.57 10.19 -2.68
N PHE A 47 -13.83 9.99 -2.30
CA PHE A 47 -14.20 9.26 -1.08
C PHE A 47 -14.56 7.81 -1.41
N PRO A 48 -14.01 6.79 -0.72
CA PRO A 48 -13.20 6.85 0.52
C PRO A 48 -11.68 7.05 0.38
N PHE A 49 -11.14 7.21 -0.84
CA PHE A 49 -9.69 7.09 -1.10
C PHE A 49 -8.84 8.12 -0.35
N LEU A 50 -9.13 9.42 -0.55
CA LEU A 50 -8.37 10.50 0.08
C LEU A 50 -8.46 10.46 1.61
N MET A 51 -9.65 10.17 2.14
CA MET A 51 -9.86 10.12 3.58
C MET A 51 -9.05 9.00 4.22
N SER A 52 -9.03 7.83 3.59
CA SER A 52 -8.31 6.66 4.12
C SER A 52 -6.79 6.85 4.13
N LEU A 53 -6.24 7.61 3.18
CA LEU A 53 -4.82 7.96 3.14
C LEU A 53 -4.47 8.99 4.22
N ARG A 54 -5.32 10.01 4.40
CA ARG A 54 -5.12 11.04 5.42
C ARG A 54 -5.22 10.45 6.83
N ASP A 55 -6.29 9.70 7.11
CA ASP A 55 -6.58 9.16 8.45
C ASP A 55 -5.54 8.13 8.92
N ARG A 56 -4.63 7.71 8.04
CA ARG A 56 -3.52 6.80 8.31
C ARG A 56 -2.15 7.44 8.03
N ASP A 57 -2.10 8.76 7.99
CA ASP A 57 -0.87 9.58 7.89
C ASP A 57 -0.01 9.35 6.61
N PHE A 58 -0.58 8.75 5.55
CA PHE A 58 0.11 8.64 4.27
C PHE A 58 0.19 9.97 3.52
N ILE A 59 -0.75 10.88 3.79
CA ILE A 59 -0.73 12.26 3.32
C ILE A 59 -1.03 13.20 4.50
N SER A 60 -0.39 14.36 4.52
CA SER A 60 -0.68 15.39 5.51
C SER A 60 -2.05 16.04 5.27
N GLU A 61 -2.60 16.70 6.29
CA GLU A 61 -3.83 17.50 6.16
C GLU A 61 -3.71 18.55 5.04
N GLN A 62 -2.54 19.21 4.92
CA GLN A 62 -2.29 20.16 3.83
C GLN A 62 -2.40 19.48 2.46
N LYS A 63 -1.74 18.32 2.28
CA LYS A 63 -1.80 17.59 1.00
C LYS A 63 -3.22 17.11 0.71
N PHE A 64 -3.95 16.66 1.72
CA PHE A 64 -5.36 16.30 1.59
C PHE A 64 -6.20 17.46 1.04
N GLN A 65 -6.06 18.67 1.60
CA GLN A 65 -6.77 19.86 1.13
C GLN A 65 -6.39 20.22 -0.32
N GLU A 66 -5.10 20.20 -0.67
CA GLU A 66 -4.61 20.42 -2.04
C GLU A 66 -5.23 19.44 -3.03
N TYR A 67 -5.25 18.14 -2.69
CA TYR A 67 -5.85 17.12 -3.55
C TYR A 67 -7.37 17.22 -3.65
N GLN A 68 -8.05 17.55 -2.55
CA GLN A 68 -9.50 17.80 -2.58
C GLN A 68 -9.85 18.97 -3.48
N GLU A 69 -9.07 20.05 -3.46
CA GLU A 69 -9.28 21.19 -4.34
C GLU A 69 -8.99 20.81 -5.80
N THR A 70 -7.89 20.08 -6.05
CA THR A 70 -7.53 19.62 -7.39
C THR A 70 -8.61 18.71 -7.99
N CYS A 71 -9.26 17.85 -7.19
CA CYS A 71 -10.39 17.02 -7.63
C CYS A 71 -11.63 17.83 -8.02
N LYS A 72 -11.76 19.10 -7.59
CA LYS A 72 -12.87 20.00 -7.97
C LYS A 72 -12.58 20.77 -9.25
N ASN A 73 -11.31 20.83 -9.67
CA ASN A 73 -10.89 21.49 -10.90
C ASN A 73 -11.17 20.59 -12.11
N LEU A 74 -11.04 21.13 -13.33
CA LEU A 74 -11.20 20.38 -14.60
C LEU A 74 -10.04 19.38 -14.86
N VAL A 75 -9.40 18.87 -13.81
CA VAL A 75 -8.36 17.85 -13.89
C VAL A 75 -9.03 16.48 -13.78
N PRO A 76 -8.75 15.54 -14.70
CA PRO A 76 -9.27 14.17 -14.60
C PRO A 76 -8.90 13.53 -13.27
N LEU A 77 -9.86 12.90 -12.59
CA LEU A 77 -9.66 12.33 -11.25
C LEU A 77 -8.54 11.30 -11.23
N GLU A 78 -8.49 10.42 -12.23
CA GLU A 78 -7.46 9.40 -12.39
C GLU A 78 -6.05 10.00 -12.44
N ARG A 79 -5.89 11.21 -13.01
CA ARG A 79 -4.61 11.91 -13.01
C ARG A 79 -4.24 12.38 -11.60
N VAL A 80 -5.20 12.94 -10.86
CA VAL A 80 -5.01 13.34 -9.47
C VAL A 80 -4.65 12.12 -8.60
N VAL A 81 -5.35 11.01 -8.79
CA VAL A 81 -5.08 9.75 -8.08
C VAL A 81 -3.69 9.21 -8.41
N TYR A 82 -3.26 9.25 -9.67
CA TYR A 82 -1.91 8.85 -10.05
C TYR A 82 -0.84 9.70 -9.35
N ASP A 83 -1.05 11.01 -9.24
CA ASP A 83 -0.13 11.92 -8.55
C ASP A 83 -0.09 11.64 -7.04
N ILE A 84 -1.23 11.33 -6.43
CA ILE A 84 -1.32 10.89 -5.03
C ILE A 84 -0.55 9.59 -4.83
N LEU A 85 -0.79 8.58 -5.67
CA LEU A 85 -0.09 7.29 -5.63
C LEU A 85 1.42 7.46 -5.77
N SER A 86 1.86 8.34 -6.67
CA SER A 86 3.27 8.68 -6.87
C SER A 86 3.89 9.37 -5.65
N ASN A 87 3.11 10.18 -4.93
CA ASN A 87 3.56 10.81 -3.69
C ASN A 87 3.72 9.79 -2.55
N VAL A 88 2.70 8.95 -2.31
CA VAL A 88 2.76 7.93 -1.24
C VAL A 88 3.75 6.81 -1.54
N GLN A 89 4.06 6.55 -2.82
CA GLN A 89 5.10 5.58 -3.23
C GLN A 89 6.48 5.91 -2.61
N LYS A 90 6.78 7.19 -2.37
CA LYS A 90 8.08 7.60 -1.80
C LYS A 90 8.31 7.07 -0.38
N LYS A 91 7.22 6.72 0.31
CA LYS A 91 7.21 6.09 1.63
C LYS A 91 6.41 4.79 1.55
N PHE A 92 6.68 4.00 0.51
CA PHE A 92 5.98 2.74 0.30
C PHE A 92 6.12 1.85 1.53
N SER A 93 5.05 1.14 1.85
CA SER A 93 5.03 0.19 2.95
C SER A 93 3.93 -0.84 2.72
N ARG A 94 4.02 -1.97 3.42
CA ARG A 94 2.94 -2.97 3.43
C ARG A 94 1.63 -2.38 3.95
N ASP A 95 1.70 -1.41 4.86
CA ASP A 95 0.51 -0.73 5.38
C ASP A 95 -0.17 0.13 4.32
N LEU A 96 0.58 0.78 3.42
CA LEU A 96 0.00 1.49 2.28
C LEU A 96 -0.86 0.55 1.43
N LEU A 97 -0.36 -0.65 1.12
CA LEU A 97 -1.10 -1.66 0.37
C LEU A 97 -2.37 -2.08 1.12
N LYS A 98 -2.30 -2.29 2.44
CA LYS A 98 -3.49 -2.59 3.27
C LYS A 98 -4.54 -1.47 3.21
N VAL A 99 -4.15 -0.21 3.01
CA VAL A 99 -5.10 0.91 2.79
C VAL A 99 -5.73 0.79 1.41
N ILE A 100 -4.89 0.72 0.38
CA ILE A 100 -5.31 0.76 -1.03
C ILE A 100 -6.26 -0.41 -1.33
N PHE A 101 -5.93 -1.61 -0.84
CA PHE A 101 -6.70 -2.83 -1.04
C PHE A 101 -7.61 -3.17 0.15
N SER A 102 -7.97 -2.17 0.96
CA SER A 102 -8.90 -2.36 2.08
C SER A 102 -10.27 -2.86 1.61
N LYS A 103 -11.00 -3.57 2.48
CA LYS A 103 -12.39 -4.00 2.21
C LYS A 103 -13.28 -2.83 1.78
N THR A 104 -13.08 -1.65 2.38
CA THR A 104 -13.79 -0.42 2.06
C THR A 104 -13.52 0.02 0.63
N HIS A 105 -12.26 0.01 0.20
CA HIS A 105 -11.87 0.35 -1.18
C HIS A 105 -12.35 -0.70 -2.19
N LEU A 106 -12.20 -1.99 -1.90
CA LEU A 106 -12.67 -3.07 -2.78
C LEU A 106 -14.20 -3.04 -3.00
N LYS A 107 -14.96 -2.52 -2.03
CA LYS A 107 -16.41 -2.30 -2.18
C LYS A 107 -16.72 -1.02 -2.95
N ALA A 108 -15.95 0.04 -2.75
CA ALA A 108 -16.16 1.33 -3.41
C ALA A 108 -15.64 1.37 -4.85
N TYR A 109 -14.60 0.58 -5.15
CA TYR A 109 -13.84 0.54 -6.40
C TYR A 109 -13.62 -0.93 -6.81
N PRO A 110 -14.64 -1.62 -7.34
CA PRO A 110 -14.52 -3.05 -7.65
C PRO A 110 -13.37 -3.39 -8.60
N GLU A 111 -13.08 -2.50 -9.56
CA GLU A 111 -12.01 -2.67 -10.55
C GLU A 111 -10.60 -2.74 -9.95
N ILE A 112 -10.39 -2.21 -8.74
CA ILE A 112 -9.09 -2.29 -8.06
C ILE A 112 -8.73 -3.74 -7.67
N ARG A 113 -9.73 -4.64 -7.58
CA ARG A 113 -9.53 -6.06 -7.29
C ARG A 113 -8.67 -6.75 -8.34
N ASN A 114 -8.75 -6.29 -9.59
CA ASN A 114 -7.96 -6.84 -10.69
C ASN A 114 -6.45 -6.64 -10.47
N GLN A 115 -6.08 -5.71 -9.56
CA GLN A 115 -4.69 -5.42 -9.19
C GLN A 115 -4.22 -6.18 -7.93
N VAL A 116 -5.12 -6.91 -7.24
CA VAL A 116 -4.79 -7.67 -6.02
C VAL A 116 -4.14 -9.01 -6.34
N HIS A 117 -4.48 -9.63 -7.48
CA HIS A 117 -4.05 -11.00 -7.81
C HIS A 117 -2.53 -11.15 -8.09
N GLN A 118 -1.77 -10.06 -8.01
CA GLN A 118 -0.34 -10.01 -8.31
C GLN A 118 0.49 -9.49 -7.11
N LEU A 119 -0.13 -9.33 -5.94
CA LEU A 119 0.49 -8.84 -4.70
C LEU A 119 0.39 -9.89 -3.58
#